data_AF-K2B890-F1
#
_entry.id   AF-K2B890-F1
#
_cell.length_a   1.000
_cell.length_b   1.000
_cell.length_c   1.000
_cell.angle_alpha   90.00
_cell.angle_beta   90.00
_cell.angle_gamma   90.00
#
_symmetry.space_group_name_H-M   'P 1'
#
loop_
_entity.id
_entity.type
_entity.pdbx_description
1 polymer ?
#
loop_
_entity_poly.entity_id
_entity_poly.type
_entity_poly.pdbx_seq_one_letter_code
_entity_poly.pdbx_strand_id
1 'polypeptide(L)'
;VGSGADVAASVYGGIVGYQMQPLAAERIAITHPIIALYAGFKTPTTEAIKQVQTRFAPHPEVFRHLCHAIGQCAQEGIAYARKQDWQALGAIMNIQQGLMESLGVSLPMMRDMIDHLRKQPQIVGAKISGSGMGDCVVALGEVENQFHHAQHIAVNMTLQGVKGD
;
A
#
# COMPACT_ATOMS: atom_id res chain seq x y z
N VAL A 1 -12.80 11.60 5.37
CA VAL A 1 -12.83 11.93 3.93
C VAL A 1 -12.18 10.77 3.19
N GLY A 2 -12.85 10.19 2.18
CA GLY A 2 -12.29 9.14 1.34
C GLY A 2 -11.66 9.75 0.08
N SER A 3 -10.58 9.14 -0.42
CA SER A 3 -9.91 9.61 -1.63
C SER A 3 -10.58 9.12 -2.92
N GLY A 4 -11.59 8.25 -2.88
CA GLY A 4 -12.21 7.67 -4.09
C GLY A 4 -11.32 6.67 -4.85
N ALA A 5 -10.10 6.40 -4.36
CA ALA A 5 -9.19 5.43 -4.96
C ALA A 5 -9.72 3.98 -4.84
N ASP A 6 -10.44 3.68 -3.76
CA ASP A 6 -11.14 2.42 -3.54
C ASP A 6 -12.23 2.19 -4.60
N VAL A 7 -13.08 3.20 -4.83
CA VAL A 7 -14.11 3.17 -5.88
C VAL A 7 -13.47 2.99 -7.25
N ALA A 8 -12.40 3.72 -7.56
CA ALA A 8 -11.69 3.58 -8.82
C ALA A 8 -11.14 2.16 -9.01
N ALA A 9 -10.50 1.59 -7.98
CA ALA A 9 -9.99 0.21 -8.01
C ALA A 9 -11.13 -0.81 -8.22
N SER A 10 -12.25 -0.64 -7.52
CA SER A 10 -13.43 -1.51 -7.66
C SER A 10 -14.05 -1.46 -9.05
N VAL A 11 -14.14 -0.28 -9.67
CA VAL A 11 -14.78 -0.11 -10.98
C VAL A 11 -13.87 -0.59 -12.13
N TYR A 12 -12.58 -0.27 -12.09
CA TYR A 12 -11.70 -0.56 -13.22
C TYR A 12 -11.14 -1.98 -13.23
N GLY A 13 -10.85 -2.56 -12.05
CA GLY A 13 -10.02 -3.76 -11.95
C GLY A 13 -8.59 -3.54 -12.44
N GLY A 14 -7.76 -4.57 -12.32
CA GLY A 14 -6.32 -4.51 -12.57
C GLY A 14 -5.60 -3.63 -11.55
N ILE A 15 -4.54 -2.96 -11.99
CA ILE A 15 -3.85 -1.92 -11.21
C ILE A 15 -4.37 -0.57 -11.67
N VAL A 16 -4.63 0.34 -10.73
CA VAL A 16 -5.13 1.69 -11.03
C VAL A 16 -4.15 2.74 -10.53
N GLY A 17 -3.59 3.53 -11.44
CA GLY A 17 -2.91 4.77 -11.09
C GLY A 17 -3.96 5.84 -10.80
N TYR A 18 -3.97 6.39 -9.57
CA TYR A 18 -5.02 7.30 -9.11
C TYR A 18 -4.45 8.59 -8.54
N GLN A 19 -5.04 9.71 -8.91
CA GLN A 19 -4.79 11.04 -8.35
C GLN A 19 -6.11 11.78 -8.17
N MET A 20 -6.32 12.38 -7.00
CA MET A 20 -7.54 13.14 -6.73
C MET A 20 -7.53 14.54 -7.35
N GLN A 21 -6.38 15.21 -7.40
CA GLN A 21 -6.26 16.60 -7.87
C GLN A 21 -4.99 16.82 -8.71
N PRO A 22 -5.13 17.14 -10.01
CA PRO A 22 -6.36 17.01 -10.79
C PRO A 22 -6.86 15.55 -10.78
N LEU A 23 -8.18 15.35 -10.90
CA LEU A 23 -8.75 14.01 -10.90
C LEU A 23 -8.24 13.25 -12.13
N ALA A 24 -7.51 12.17 -11.88
CA ALA A 24 -7.01 11.26 -12.91
C ALA A 24 -7.05 9.83 -12.40
N ALA A 25 -7.57 8.93 -13.22
CA ALA A 25 -7.53 7.50 -12.97
C ALA A 25 -7.12 6.79 -14.27
N GLU A 26 -6.07 5.98 -14.19
CA GLU A 26 -5.58 5.20 -15.30
C GLU A 26 -5.61 3.73 -14.92
N ARG A 27 -6.33 2.94 -15.71
CA ARG A 27 -6.31 1.50 -15.60
C ARG A 27 -5.09 0.94 -16.33
N ILE A 28 -4.25 0.21 -15.60
CA ILE A 28 -3.18 -0.61 -16.12
C ILE A 28 -3.71 -2.05 -16.11
N ALA A 29 -4.09 -2.57 -17.27
CA ALA A 29 -4.78 -3.85 -17.44
C ALA A 29 -3.84 -5.06 -17.29
N ILE A 30 -3.19 -5.15 -16.13
CA ILE A 30 -2.26 -6.21 -15.74
C ILE A 30 -2.64 -6.74 -14.36
N THR A 31 -2.20 -7.95 -14.06
CA THR A 31 -2.33 -8.57 -12.74
C THR A 31 -0.98 -9.14 -12.34
N HIS A 32 -0.69 -9.09 -11.05
CA HIS A 32 0.43 -9.80 -10.45
C HIS A 32 -0.05 -10.40 -9.13
N PRO A 33 0.51 -11.53 -8.69
CA PRO A 33 0.17 -12.07 -7.39
C PRO A 33 0.45 -11.07 -6.27
N ILE A 34 -0.45 -11.04 -5.30
CA ILE A 34 -0.31 -10.23 -4.09
C ILE A 34 -0.75 -11.04 -2.89
N ILE A 35 -0.19 -10.66 -1.75
CA ILE A 35 -0.58 -11.19 -0.45
C ILE A 35 -1.04 -10.04 0.42
N ALA A 36 -2.10 -10.26 1.17
CA ALA A 36 -2.57 -9.36 2.21
C ALA A 36 -2.58 -10.07 3.56
N LEU A 37 -1.90 -9.48 4.55
CA LEU A 37 -1.93 -9.93 5.95
C LEU A 37 -2.68 -8.91 6.79
N TYR A 38 -3.66 -9.36 7.56
CA TYR A 38 -4.39 -8.50 8.50
C TYR A 38 -3.72 -8.50 9.87
N ALA A 39 -3.51 -7.30 10.42
CA ALA A 39 -2.92 -7.08 11.74
C ALA A 39 -3.82 -7.49 12.91
N GLY A 40 -5.09 -7.82 12.65
CA GLY A 40 -6.06 -8.26 13.67
C GLY A 40 -6.90 -7.12 14.26
N PHE A 41 -6.58 -5.86 13.97
CA PHE A 41 -7.36 -4.71 14.38
C PHE A 41 -7.24 -3.56 13.37
N LYS A 42 -8.09 -2.55 13.52
CA LYS A 42 -8.09 -1.35 12.70
C LYS A 42 -8.26 -0.10 13.55
N THR A 43 -7.34 0.85 13.41
CA THR A 43 -7.54 2.21 13.93
C THR A 43 -8.38 3.02 12.95
N PRO A 44 -9.37 3.80 13.42
CA PRO A 44 -10.11 4.71 12.55
C PRO A 44 -9.18 5.65 11.80
N THR A 45 -9.36 5.79 10.49
CA THR A 45 -8.49 6.61 9.62
C THR A 45 -8.39 8.06 10.11
N THR A 46 -9.48 8.61 10.64
CA THR A 46 -9.51 9.97 11.22
C THR A 46 -8.57 10.11 12.42
N GLU A 47 -8.47 9.08 13.26
CA GLU A 47 -7.57 9.07 14.42
C GLU A 47 -6.12 8.93 13.98
N ALA A 48 -5.83 8.06 13.01
CA ALA A 48 -4.47 7.95 12.44
C ALA A 48 -4.00 9.28 11.83
N ILE A 49 -4.87 9.96 11.07
CA ILE A 49 -4.59 11.29 10.52
C ILE A 49 -4.32 12.30 11.64
N LYS A 50 -5.16 12.33 12.68
CA LYS A 50 -5.01 13.24 13.82
C LYS A 50 -3.68 13.04 14.54
N GLN A 51 -3.24 11.79 14.73
CA GLN A 51 -1.95 11.49 15.36
C GLN A 51 -0.77 11.98 14.53
N VAL A 52 -0.81 11.77 13.20
CA VAL A 52 0.22 12.30 12.30
C VAL A 52 0.23 13.83 12.32
N GLN A 53 -0.94 14.47 12.23
CA GLN A 53 -1.05 15.93 12.30
C GLN A 53 -0.51 16.49 13.62
N THR A 54 -0.85 15.86 14.74
CA THR A 54 -0.37 16.28 16.07
C THR A 54 1.14 16.15 16.17
N ARG A 55 1.71 15.03 15.68
CA ARG A 55 3.16 14.77 15.68
C ARG A 55 3.93 15.79 14.85
N PHE A 56 3.39 16.17 13.69
CA PHE A 56 4.07 17.05 12.74
C PHE A 56 3.64 18.52 12.81
N ALA A 57 2.70 18.89 13.68
CA ALA A 57 2.32 20.29 13.93
C ALA A 57 3.52 21.23 14.15
N PRO A 58 4.57 20.86 14.93
CA PRO A 58 5.77 21.68 15.07
C PRO A 58 6.75 21.58 13.88
N HIS A 59 6.52 20.69 12.92
CA HIS A 59 7.43 20.37 11.82
C HIS A 59 6.72 20.28 10.45
N PRO A 60 5.98 21.33 10.02
CA PRO A 60 5.17 21.28 8.80
C PRO A 60 5.99 21.01 7.54
N GLU A 61 7.22 21.54 7.47
CA GLU A 61 8.10 21.37 6.31
C GLU A 61 8.63 19.94 6.18
N VAL A 62 8.92 19.28 7.31
CA VAL A 62 9.33 17.87 7.32
C VAL A 62 8.18 16.99 6.83
N PHE A 63 6.96 17.25 7.32
CA PHE A 63 5.76 16.55 6.86
C PHE A 63 5.53 16.74 5.36
N ARG A 64 5.65 17.98 4.87
CA ARG A 64 5.52 18.31 3.45
C ARG A 64 6.52 17.53 2.60
N HIS A 65 7.79 17.45 3.00
CA HIS A 65 8.79 16.66 2.29
C HIS A 65 8.50 15.16 2.31
N LEU A 66 8.04 14.60 3.43
CA LEU A 66 7.63 13.19 3.50
C LEU A 66 6.46 12.89 2.57
N CYS A 67 5.42 13.73 2.56
CA CYS A 67 4.28 13.58 1.66
C CYS A 67 4.71 13.67 0.18
N HIS A 68 5.60 14.61 -0.14
CA HIS A 68 6.14 14.74 -1.50
C HIS A 68 6.89 13.48 -1.93
N ALA A 69 7.80 12.97 -1.09
CA ALA A 69 8.55 11.75 -1.37
C ALA A 69 7.63 10.53 -1.54
N ILE A 70 6.58 10.40 -0.74
CA ILE A 70 5.56 9.35 -0.90
C ILE A 70 4.84 9.48 -2.26
N GLY A 71 4.52 10.71 -2.67
CA GLY A 71 3.95 10.99 -3.98
C GLY A 71 4.87 10.58 -5.14
N GLN A 72 6.18 10.86 -5.02
CA GLN A 72 7.18 10.44 -6.01
C GLN A 72 7.26 8.91 -6.11
N CYS A 73 7.29 8.19 -4.98
CA CYS A 73 7.25 6.73 -4.97
C CYS A 73 6.02 6.18 -5.71
N ALA A 74 4.86 6.81 -5.54
CA ALA A 74 3.65 6.39 -6.25
C ALA A 74 3.74 6.63 -7.77
N GLN A 75 4.28 7.79 -8.19
CA GLN A 75 4.48 8.09 -9.62
C GLN A 75 5.46 7.12 -10.28
N GLU A 76 6.58 6.83 -9.63
CA GLU A 76 7.53 5.82 -10.08
C GLU A 76 6.90 4.42 -10.11
N GLY A 77 6.15 4.05 -9.07
CA GLY A 77 5.44 2.78 -9.01
C GLY A 77 4.46 2.60 -10.16
N ILE A 78 3.72 3.64 -10.53
CA ILE A 78 2.87 3.62 -11.73
C ILE A 78 3.70 3.37 -12.99
N ALA A 79 4.86 4.03 -13.15
CA ALA A 79 5.73 3.84 -14.30
C ALA A 79 6.32 2.42 -14.37
N TYR A 80 6.72 1.84 -13.24
CA TYR A 80 7.21 0.46 -13.17
C TYR A 80 6.09 -0.55 -13.46
N ALA A 81 4.88 -0.32 -12.92
CA ALA A 81 3.71 -1.15 -13.21
C ALA A 81 3.38 -1.16 -14.72
N ARG A 82 3.40 0.00 -15.41
CA ARG A 82 3.19 0.05 -16.86
C ARG A 82 4.19 -0.79 -17.66
N LYS A 83 5.43 -0.88 -17.18
CA LYS A 83 6.50 -1.68 -17.79
C LYS A 83 6.52 -3.14 -17.31
N GLN A 84 5.64 -3.51 -16.37
CA GLN A 84 5.65 -4.80 -15.66
C GLN A 84 7.00 -5.11 -14.99
N ASP A 85 7.71 -4.07 -14.56
CA ASP A 85 8.97 -4.20 -13.82
C ASP A 85 8.66 -4.41 -12.33
N TRP A 86 8.33 -5.66 -11.99
CA TRP A 86 7.87 -6.04 -10.65
C TRP A 86 8.96 -5.87 -9.59
N GLN A 87 10.22 -6.09 -9.95
CA GLN A 87 11.36 -5.89 -9.08
C GLN A 87 11.53 -4.42 -8.72
N ALA A 88 11.47 -3.51 -9.71
CA ALA A 88 11.52 -2.08 -9.45
C ALA A 88 10.29 -1.59 -8.68
N LEU A 89 9.09 -2.12 -9.00
CA LEU A 89 7.87 -1.82 -8.25
C LEU A 89 7.98 -2.25 -6.77
N GLY A 90 8.48 -3.46 -6.52
CA GLY A 90 8.72 -3.95 -5.16
C GLY A 90 9.76 -3.13 -4.40
N ALA A 91 10.84 -2.71 -5.07
CA ALA A 91 11.86 -1.85 -4.48
C ALA A 91 11.29 -0.48 -4.07
N ILE A 92 10.50 0.18 -4.94
CA ILE A 92 9.90 1.48 -4.60
C ILE A 92 8.82 1.36 -3.53
N MET A 93 8.08 0.24 -3.47
CA MET A 93 7.17 -0.07 -2.36
C MET A 93 7.92 -0.14 -1.02
N ASN A 94 9.11 -0.74 -1.00
CA ASN A 94 9.93 -0.84 0.22
C ASN A 94 10.47 0.53 0.67
N ILE A 95 10.87 1.38 -0.27
CA ILE A 95 11.25 2.77 0.03
C ILE A 95 10.07 3.54 0.63
N GLN A 96 8.89 3.45 0.01
CA GLN A 96 7.68 4.09 0.52
C GLN A 96 7.33 3.61 1.92
N GLN A 97 7.54 2.33 2.24
CA GLN A 97 7.34 1.81 3.60
C GLN A 97 8.24 2.52 4.63
N GLY A 98 9.51 2.78 4.32
CA GLY A 98 10.40 3.55 5.21
C GLY A 98 9.91 4.99 5.45
N LEU A 99 9.32 5.61 4.43
CA LEU A 99 8.67 6.92 4.58
C LEU A 99 7.42 6.84 5.48
N MET A 100 6.63 5.78 5.36
CA MET A 100 5.46 5.54 6.22
C MET A 100 5.87 5.24 7.67
N GLU A 101 7.02 4.60 7.89
CA GLU A 101 7.62 4.45 9.22
C GLU A 101 8.04 5.81 9.79
N SER A 102 8.62 6.67 8.96
CA SER A 102 8.99 8.04 9.35
C SER A 102 7.77 8.89 9.74
N LEU A 103 6.61 8.65 9.09
CA LEU A 103 5.33 9.25 9.50
C LEU A 103 4.80 8.72 10.83
N GLY A 104 5.31 7.59 11.32
CA GLY A 104 4.89 7.00 12.59
C GLY A 104 3.67 6.10 12.53
N VAL A 105 3.27 5.67 11.33
CA VAL A 105 2.04 4.88 11.13
C VAL A 105 2.30 3.37 11.04
N SER A 106 3.55 2.94 11.11
CA SER A 106 3.92 1.52 11.15
C SER A 106 4.13 1.07 12.60
N LEU A 107 3.37 0.07 13.06
CA LEU A 107 3.47 -0.49 14.41
C LEU A 107 4.48 -1.65 14.46
N PRO A 108 5.02 -2.04 15.64
CA PRO A 108 6.01 -3.12 15.75
C PRO A 108 5.57 -4.40 15.03
N MET A 109 4.36 -4.88 15.29
CA MET A 109 3.85 -6.08 14.64
C MET A 109 3.71 -5.96 13.12
N MET A 110 3.44 -4.76 12.60
CA MET A 110 3.36 -4.54 11.15
C MET A 110 4.74 -4.62 10.52
N ARG A 111 5.77 -4.09 11.20
CA ARG A 111 7.17 -4.26 10.79
C ARG A 111 7.55 -5.74 10.77
N ASP A 112 7.19 -6.49 11.82
CA ASP A 112 7.46 -7.94 11.88
C ASP A 112 6.78 -8.69 10.71
N MET A 113 5.53 -8.35 10.39
CA MET A 113 4.81 -8.91 9.23
C MET A 113 5.53 -8.58 7.92
N ILE A 114 5.94 -7.32 7.72
CA ILE A 114 6.65 -6.86 6.52
C ILE A 114 8.00 -7.56 6.37
N ASP A 115 8.77 -7.64 7.45
CA ASP A 115 10.09 -8.29 7.45
C ASP A 115 9.98 -9.79 7.19
N HIS A 116 8.93 -10.42 7.72
CA HIS A 116 8.66 -11.82 7.45
C HIS A 116 8.26 -12.06 5.98
N LEU A 117 7.44 -11.18 5.38
CA LEU A 117 7.09 -11.22 3.96
C LEU A 117 8.32 -11.02 3.06
N ARG A 118 9.17 -10.03 3.36
CA ARG A 118 10.38 -9.73 2.57
C ARG A 118 11.43 -10.84 2.57
N LYS A 119 11.38 -11.75 3.54
CA LYS A 119 12.27 -12.93 3.59
C LYS A 119 11.82 -14.07 2.67
N GLN A 120 10.61 -13.98 2.10
CA GLN A 120 10.06 -15.03 1.24
C GLN A 120 10.67 -14.93 -0.16
N PRO A 121 11.10 -16.05 -0.79
CA PRO A 121 11.85 -16.01 -2.06
C PRO A 121 11.12 -15.32 -3.22
N GLN A 122 9.78 -15.41 -3.24
CA GLN A 122 8.97 -14.91 -4.34
C GLN A 122 8.33 -13.54 -4.04
N ILE A 123 8.65 -12.92 -2.90
CA ILE A 123 8.19 -11.57 -2.56
C ILE A 123 9.23 -10.55 -3.01
N VAL A 124 8.82 -9.63 -3.87
CA VAL A 124 9.70 -8.56 -4.39
C VAL A 124 9.57 -7.25 -3.61
N GLY A 125 8.50 -7.07 -2.85
CA GLY A 125 8.30 -5.90 -1.99
C GLY A 125 7.09 -6.03 -1.09
N ALA A 126 7.13 -5.32 0.05
CA ALA A 126 6.04 -5.31 1.03
C ALA A 126 5.95 -3.96 1.74
N LYS A 127 4.73 -3.53 2.03
CA LYS A 127 4.43 -2.28 2.74
C LYS A 127 3.08 -2.34 3.44
N ILE A 128 2.84 -1.44 4.39
CA ILE A 128 1.50 -1.24 4.96
C ILE A 128 0.51 -0.78 3.86
N SER A 129 -0.75 -1.20 3.99
CA SER A 129 -1.84 -0.84 3.10
C SER A 129 -2.86 0.04 3.84
N GLY A 130 -3.24 1.17 3.25
CA GLY A 130 -4.13 2.14 3.88
C GLY A 130 -3.40 3.10 4.86
N SER A 131 -4.08 3.50 5.93
CA SER A 131 -3.59 4.52 6.87
C SER A 131 -2.45 4.08 7.77
N GLY A 132 -2.20 2.77 7.87
CA GLY A 132 -1.38 2.19 8.93
C GLY A 132 -2.08 2.21 10.28
N MET A 133 -1.28 2.03 11.35
CA MET A 133 -1.74 1.87 12.73
C MET A 133 -2.70 0.67 12.87
N GLY A 134 -2.34 -0.45 12.24
CA GLY A 134 -3.19 -1.63 12.09
C GLY A 134 -3.64 -1.83 10.65
N ASP A 135 -4.77 -2.51 10.48
CA ASP A 135 -5.32 -2.95 9.20
C ASP A 135 -4.38 -3.92 8.48
N CYS A 136 -4.09 -3.73 7.20
CA CYS A 136 -3.39 -4.72 6.38
C CYS A 136 -1.96 -4.32 6.05
N VAL A 137 -1.12 -5.34 5.86
CA VAL A 137 0.13 -5.27 5.10
C VAL A 137 -0.11 -5.93 3.75
N VAL A 138 0.44 -5.36 2.68
CA VAL A 138 0.41 -5.93 1.33
C VAL A 138 1.82 -6.26 0.86
N ALA A 139 1.98 -7.40 0.19
CA ALA A 139 3.19 -7.79 -0.50
C ALA A 139 2.92 -8.12 -1.97
N LEU A 140 3.92 -7.87 -2.81
CA LEU A 140 3.93 -8.15 -4.24
C LEU A 140 4.69 -9.47 -4.47
N GLY A 141 3.98 -10.50 -4.94
CA GLY A 141 4.49 -11.86 -5.10
C GLY A 141 3.58 -12.94 -4.51
N GLU A 142 4.09 -14.17 -4.49
CA GLU A 142 3.42 -15.36 -3.94
C GLU A 142 4.19 -15.90 -2.73
N VAL A 143 3.51 -16.74 -1.94
CA VAL A 143 4.13 -17.48 -0.83
C VAL A 143 3.77 -18.94 -0.95
N GLU A 144 4.76 -19.80 -0.77
CA GLU A 144 4.57 -21.25 -0.87
C GLU A 144 3.91 -21.84 0.39
N ASN A 145 4.09 -21.18 1.55
CA ASN A 145 3.61 -21.66 2.84
C ASN A 145 2.61 -20.69 3.50
N GLN A 146 1.55 -21.26 4.10
CA GLN A 146 0.55 -20.51 4.85
C GLN A 146 1.13 -19.94 6.15
N PHE A 147 0.92 -18.65 6.39
CA PHE A 147 1.39 -17.97 7.60
C PHE A 147 0.65 -18.47 8.86
N HIS A 148 1.40 -18.91 9.87
CA HIS A 148 0.82 -19.46 11.11
C HIS A 148 0.39 -18.39 12.16
N HIS A 149 0.87 -17.15 12.05
CA HIS A 149 0.71 -16.11 13.10
C HIS A 149 -0.05 -14.85 12.66
N ALA A 150 -0.32 -14.67 11.38
CA ALA A 150 -1.12 -13.57 10.87
C ALA A 150 -2.30 -14.14 10.08
N GLN A 151 -3.48 -13.49 10.18
CA GLN A 151 -4.63 -13.89 9.38
C GLN A 151 -4.34 -13.53 7.92
N HIS A 152 -3.99 -14.56 7.15
CA HIS A 152 -3.82 -14.46 5.71
C HIS A 152 -5.19 -14.20 5.07
N ILE A 153 -5.33 -13.06 4.39
CA ILE A 153 -6.50 -12.78 3.58
C ILE A 153 -6.20 -13.29 2.18
N ALA A 154 -6.93 -14.31 1.75
CA ALA A 154 -6.88 -14.77 0.37
C ALA A 154 -7.33 -13.62 -0.55
N VAL A 155 -6.39 -13.07 -1.32
CA VAL A 155 -6.63 -11.98 -2.26
C VAL A 155 -6.07 -12.37 -3.62
N ASN A 156 -6.78 -11.96 -4.68
CA ASN A 156 -6.32 -12.10 -6.06
C ASN A 156 -6.60 -10.79 -6.79
N MET A 157 -5.64 -10.30 -7.56
CA MET A 157 -5.94 -9.23 -8.52
C MET A 157 -6.84 -9.77 -9.63
N THR A 158 -7.82 -8.96 -10.04
CA THR A 158 -8.73 -9.30 -11.15
C THR A 158 -8.77 -8.15 -12.15
N LEU A 159 -8.79 -8.48 -13.44
CA LEU A 159 -9.03 -7.49 -14.49
C LEU A 159 -10.50 -7.06 -14.58
N GLN A 160 -11.41 -7.77 -13.93
CA GLN A 160 -12.82 -7.41 -13.92
C GLN A 160 -13.10 -6.53 -12.71
N GLY A 161 -13.51 -5.30 -12.95
CA GLY A 161 -14.15 -4.49 -11.92
C GLY A 161 -15.53 -5.04 -11.55
N VAL A 162 -16.07 -4.53 -10.45
CA VAL A 162 -17.44 -4.82 -9.99
C VAL A 162 -18.41 -4.40 -11.10
N LYS A 163 -19.21 -5.35 -11.57
CA LYS A 163 -20.36 -5.07 -12.43
C LYS A 163 -21.55 -4.82 -11.52
N GLY A 164 -22.26 -3.72 -11.72
CA GLY A 164 -23.58 -3.56 -11.13
C GLY A 164 -24.54 -4.51 -11.82
N ASP A 165 -25.36 -5.21 -11.04
CA ASP A 165 -26.53 -5.94 -11.54
C ASP A 165 -27.64 -4.96 -11.98
#